data_AF-A0A381VK53-F1
#
_entry.id   AF-A0A381VK53-F1
#
_cell.length_a   1.000
_cell.length_b   1.000
_cell.length_c   1.000
_cell.angle_alpha   90.00
_cell.angle_beta   90.00
_cell.angle_gamma   90.00
#
_symmetry.space_group_name_H-M   'P 1'
#
loop_
_entity.id
_entity.type
_entity.pdbx_description
1 polymer ?
#
loop_
_entity_poly.entity_id
_entity_poly.type
_entity_poly.pdbx_seq_one_letter_code
_entity_poly.pdbx_strand_id
1 'polypeptide(L)'
;MVSIAGYCLMKYLKKTIYYFLFLLVLLSFLWPFNASGKQPTIPVSAAKLTRDMDLDEIVFFWSQLDEARRNILVEFLRGYNESESPILEFMRLSPDKYYLNVHKFDSNFIINFSEKFHNKWKIYVVKPHGKKLFSIKNSITARSVRIDNVVDYKADPKKIQTFLQKGLLNFQPGSHKKSFISKAFYNSVQNDNLPKGMIYETMGKTSLPEIYHLTSNSFSNAWLIDTNFIKKNFPKKIVKASESDYDVGFIIEFSNKKLFIVSLAVSGSFLLIVVFVNLFKPRNDPISLWLRGI
;
A
#
# COMPACT_ATOMS: atom_id res chain seq x y z
N MET A 1 -5.53 -58.99 26.97
CA MET A 1 -6.03 -57.70 27.48
C MET A 1 -5.10 -56.58 27.03
N VAL A 2 -5.25 -56.09 25.81
CA VAL A 2 -4.63 -54.80 25.43
C VAL A 2 -5.43 -53.73 26.15
N SER A 3 -4.79 -53.04 27.10
CA SER A 3 -5.45 -52.13 28.02
C SER A 3 -6.30 -51.11 27.26
N ILE A 4 -7.58 -51.01 27.64
CA ILE A 4 -8.56 -50.02 27.16
C ILE A 4 -7.98 -48.59 27.21
N ALA A 5 -7.04 -48.35 28.13
CA ALA A 5 -6.29 -47.10 28.23
C ALA A 5 -5.43 -46.78 26.99
N GLY A 6 -4.77 -47.77 26.39
CA GLY A 6 -3.94 -47.59 25.18
C GLY A 6 -4.76 -47.23 23.94
N TYR A 7 -5.96 -47.81 23.81
CA TYR A 7 -6.88 -47.52 22.70
C TYR A 7 -7.47 -46.11 22.81
N CYS A 8 -7.85 -45.68 24.03
CA CYS A 8 -8.27 -44.31 24.29
C CYS A 8 -7.16 -43.29 24.02
N LEU A 9 -5.92 -43.59 24.42
CA LEU A 9 -4.76 -42.72 24.21
C LEU A 9 -4.48 -42.50 22.71
N MET A 10 -4.55 -43.55 21.89
CA MET A 10 -4.29 -43.47 20.45
C MET A 10 -5.39 -42.74 19.69
N LYS A 11 -6.64 -42.84 20.14
CA LYS A 11 -7.79 -42.08 19.60
C LYS A 11 -7.68 -40.59 19.93
N TYR A 12 -7.21 -40.25 21.13
CA TYR A 12 -6.92 -38.88 21.54
C TYR A 12 -5.77 -38.30 20.71
N LEU A 13 -4.67 -39.04 20.56
CA LEU A 13 -3.48 -38.61 19.81
C LEU A 13 -3.80 -38.27 18.35
N LYS A 14 -4.59 -39.11 17.67
CA LYS A 14 -5.06 -38.83 16.30
C LYS A 14 -5.88 -37.55 16.24
N LYS A 15 -6.83 -37.36 17.16
CA LYS A 15 -7.68 -36.17 17.21
C LYS A 15 -6.83 -34.90 17.43
N THR A 16 -5.83 -34.96 18.30
CA THR A 16 -4.89 -33.85 18.56
C THR A 16 -4.03 -33.53 17.33
N ILE A 17 -3.56 -34.54 16.60
CA ILE A 17 -2.81 -34.35 15.35
C ILE A 17 -3.68 -33.65 14.29
N TYR A 18 -4.96 -34.01 14.18
CA TYR A 18 -5.87 -33.32 13.25
C TYR A 18 -6.15 -31.87 13.64
N TYR A 19 -6.32 -31.57 14.93
CA TYR A 19 -6.43 -30.17 15.39
C TYR A 19 -5.16 -29.38 15.09
N PHE A 20 -3.99 -30.00 15.27
CA PHE A 20 -2.71 -29.37 14.97
C PHE A 20 -2.53 -29.11 13.47
N LEU A 21 -2.87 -30.09 12.60
CA LEU A 21 -2.83 -29.92 11.14
C LEU A 21 -3.82 -28.85 10.67
N PHE A 22 -5.02 -28.83 11.23
CA PHE A 22 -6.04 -27.82 10.92
C PHE A 22 -5.58 -26.41 11.32
N LEU A 23 -4.99 -26.27 12.51
CA LEU A 23 -4.43 -25.01 12.98
C LEU A 23 -3.26 -24.55 12.10
N LEU A 24 -2.40 -25.48 11.65
CA LEU A 24 -1.26 -25.18 10.79
C LEU A 24 -1.69 -24.74 9.38
N VAL A 25 -2.75 -25.35 8.83
CA VAL A 25 -3.38 -24.90 7.57
C VAL A 25 -4.01 -23.52 7.76
N LEU A 26 -4.76 -23.28 8.85
CA LEU A 26 -5.35 -21.97 9.15
C LEU A 26 -4.28 -20.87 9.27
N LEU A 27 -3.16 -21.17 9.94
CA LEU A 27 -2.02 -20.26 10.09
C LEU A 27 -1.30 -20.00 8.76
N SER A 28 -1.26 -20.97 7.85
CA SER A 28 -0.66 -20.78 6.51
C SER A 28 -1.42 -19.76 5.65
N PHE A 29 -2.74 -19.63 5.82
CA PHE A 29 -3.56 -18.59 5.17
C PHE A 29 -3.44 -17.22 5.83
N LEU A 30 -3.00 -17.17 7.09
CA LEU A 30 -2.67 -15.92 7.80
C LEU A 30 -1.26 -15.42 7.50
N TRP A 31 -0.43 -16.22 6.80
CA TRP A 31 0.88 -15.78 6.37
C TRP A 31 0.72 -14.71 5.28
N PRO A 32 1.23 -13.49 5.47
CA PRO A 32 1.13 -12.46 4.45
C PRO A 32 1.95 -12.94 3.24
N PHE A 33 1.29 -13.22 2.12
CA PHE A 33 1.95 -13.33 0.83
C PHE A 33 2.59 -11.97 0.52
N ASN A 34 3.84 -11.79 0.95
CA ASN A 34 4.69 -10.69 0.55
C ASN A 34 5.11 -10.95 -0.91
N ALA A 35 4.19 -10.70 -1.84
CA ALA A 35 4.54 -10.57 -3.24
C ALA A 35 5.45 -9.35 -3.39
N SER A 36 6.75 -9.57 -3.24
CA SER A 36 7.78 -8.59 -3.56
C SER A 36 7.82 -8.43 -5.08
N GLY A 37 6.89 -7.66 -5.64
CA GLY A 37 6.95 -7.25 -7.03
C GLY A 37 8.22 -6.42 -7.22
N LYS A 38 9.28 -7.03 -7.74
CA LYS A 38 10.44 -6.28 -8.22
C LYS A 38 9.98 -5.51 -9.46
N GLN A 39 10.22 -4.20 -9.46
CA GLN A 39 9.92 -3.33 -10.59
C GLN A 39 10.64 -3.87 -11.84
N PRO A 40 9.94 -4.02 -12.98
CA PRO A 40 10.63 -4.26 -14.25
C PRO A 40 11.49 -3.03 -14.55
N THR A 41 12.75 -3.25 -14.88
CA THR A 41 13.67 -2.19 -15.32
C THR A 41 13.09 -1.55 -16.58
N ILE A 42 12.79 -0.25 -16.51
CA ILE A 42 12.36 0.52 -17.68
C ILE A 42 13.48 0.38 -18.72
N PRO A 43 13.18 -0.09 -19.95
CA PRO A 43 14.19 -0.20 -20.98
C PRO A 43 14.77 1.19 -21.28
N VAL A 44 16.09 1.26 -21.45
CA VAL A 44 16.88 2.50 -21.53
C VAL A 44 16.37 3.48 -22.60
N SER A 45 15.71 3.00 -23.66
CA SER A 45 15.10 3.86 -24.69
C SER A 45 13.87 4.63 -24.19
N ALA A 46 13.02 4.03 -23.36
CA ALA A 46 11.84 4.69 -22.79
C ALA A 46 12.23 5.69 -21.70
N ALA A 47 13.31 5.43 -20.95
CA ALA A 47 13.87 6.34 -19.96
C ALA A 47 14.48 7.62 -20.57
N LYS A 48 14.89 7.56 -21.84
CA LYS A 48 15.32 8.72 -22.62
C LYS A 48 14.12 9.54 -23.11
N LEU A 49 13.04 8.88 -23.51
CA LEU A 49 11.78 9.53 -23.95
C LEU A 49 11.08 10.30 -22.82
N THR A 50 11.09 9.78 -21.59
CA THR A 50 10.50 10.47 -20.42
C THR A 50 11.31 11.66 -19.92
N ARG A 51 12.54 11.84 -20.43
CA ARG A 51 13.42 12.95 -20.06
C ARG A 51 13.10 14.24 -20.83
N ASP A 52 12.43 14.10 -21.98
CA ASP A 52 12.09 15.19 -22.90
C ASP A 52 10.60 15.55 -22.90
N MET A 53 9.76 14.82 -22.13
CA MET A 53 8.38 15.23 -21.87
C MET A 53 8.38 16.14 -20.63
N ASP A 54 7.94 17.38 -20.78
CA ASP A 54 7.52 18.25 -19.68
C ASP A 54 6.29 17.60 -19.01
N LEU A 55 6.56 16.66 -18.09
CA LEU A 55 5.57 15.91 -17.30
C LEU A 55 5.05 16.70 -16.09
N ASP A 56 5.50 17.94 -15.93
CA ASP A 56 5.01 18.93 -14.97
C ASP A 56 3.60 19.39 -15.32
N GLU A 57 3.26 19.50 -16.61
CA GLU A 57 1.94 20.01 -16.99
C GLU A 57 0.85 18.95 -16.79
N ILE A 58 -0.08 19.27 -15.88
CA ILE A 58 -1.32 18.50 -15.70
C ILE A 58 -2.39 19.12 -16.60
N VAL A 59 -2.72 18.42 -17.68
CA VAL A 59 -3.73 18.83 -18.64
C VAL A 59 -5.05 18.11 -18.37
N PHE A 60 -6.12 18.88 -18.20
CA PHE A 60 -7.48 18.36 -18.10
C PHE A 60 -8.24 18.62 -19.39
N PHE A 61 -8.72 17.55 -20.04
CA PHE A 61 -9.50 17.67 -21.27
C PHE A 61 -10.97 17.86 -20.95
N TRP A 62 -11.54 19.00 -21.37
CA TRP A 62 -12.92 19.38 -21.11
C TRP A 62 -13.95 18.33 -21.60
N SER A 63 -13.63 17.63 -22.69
CA SER A 63 -14.46 16.57 -23.28
C SER A 63 -14.47 15.26 -22.49
N GLN A 64 -13.49 15.05 -21.60
CA GLN A 64 -13.38 13.84 -20.78
C GLN A 64 -14.08 13.97 -19.43
N LEU A 65 -14.58 15.16 -19.10
CA LEU A 65 -15.21 15.46 -17.82
C LEU A 65 -16.71 15.70 -17.99
N ASP A 66 -17.52 15.06 -17.14
CA ASP A 66 -18.92 15.40 -17.02
C ASP A 66 -19.12 16.80 -16.41
N GLU A 67 -20.33 17.33 -16.48
CA GLU A 67 -20.66 18.67 -15.98
C GLU A 67 -20.32 18.88 -14.50
N ALA A 68 -20.62 17.89 -13.65
CA ALA A 68 -20.36 17.99 -12.21
C ALA A 68 -18.85 18.08 -11.92
N ARG A 69 -18.06 17.23 -12.58
CA ARG A 69 -16.59 17.24 -12.48
C ARG A 69 -15.97 18.52 -13.04
N ARG A 70 -16.52 19.06 -14.14
CA ARG A 70 -16.07 20.34 -14.70
C ARG A 70 -16.29 21.49 -13.73
N ASN A 71 -17.47 21.58 -13.13
CA ASN A 71 -17.80 22.63 -12.17
C ASN A 71 -16.88 22.57 -10.96
N ILE A 72 -16.63 21.38 -10.42
CA ILE A 72 -15.70 21.20 -9.29
C ILE A 72 -14.25 21.49 -9.67
N LEU A 73 -13.80 21.10 -10.87
CA LEU A 73 -12.47 21.46 -11.33
C LEU A 73 -12.30 22.98 -11.41
N VAL A 74 -13.27 23.69 -12.01
CA VAL A 74 -13.24 25.16 -12.10
C VAL A 74 -13.25 25.79 -10.72
N GLU A 75 -14.10 25.32 -9.81
CA GLU A 75 -14.16 25.83 -8.43
C GLU A 75 -12.84 25.59 -7.68
N PHE A 76 -12.29 24.37 -7.79
CA PHE A 76 -11.02 24.01 -7.19
C PHE A 76 -9.87 24.89 -7.69
N LEU A 77 -9.79 25.09 -9.02
CA LEU A 77 -8.72 25.87 -9.65
C LEU A 77 -8.73 27.36 -9.26
N ARG A 78 -9.89 27.92 -8.86
CA ARG A 78 -9.96 29.31 -8.36
C ARG A 78 -9.15 29.53 -7.08
N GLY A 79 -9.02 28.49 -6.25
CA GLY A 79 -8.26 28.53 -5.00
C GLY A 79 -6.97 27.70 -5.05
N TYR A 80 -6.54 27.28 -6.24
CA TYR A 80 -5.33 26.48 -6.41
C TYR A 80 -4.12 27.38 -6.67
N ASN A 81 -3.07 27.20 -5.88
CA ASN A 81 -1.78 27.84 -6.09
C ASN A 81 -0.69 26.77 -6.23
N GLU A 82 -0.18 26.59 -7.44
CA GLU A 82 0.85 25.59 -7.72
C GLU A 82 2.13 25.81 -6.91
N SER A 83 2.51 27.06 -6.66
CA SER A 83 3.73 27.42 -5.92
C SER A 83 3.69 26.99 -4.45
N GLU A 84 2.49 26.74 -3.91
CA GLU A 84 2.27 26.27 -2.55
C GLU A 84 2.11 24.75 -2.48
N SER A 85 2.21 24.03 -3.61
CA SER A 85 1.98 22.58 -3.64
C SER A 85 2.91 21.84 -2.66
N PRO A 86 2.40 20.88 -1.89
CA PRO A 86 3.17 20.16 -0.90
C PRO A 86 4.19 19.22 -1.54
N ILE A 87 5.12 18.74 -0.71
CA ILE A 87 6.08 17.71 -1.13
C ILE A 87 5.49 16.33 -0.84
N LEU A 88 5.54 15.48 -1.86
CA LEU A 88 5.02 14.13 -1.86
C LEU A 88 6.16 13.14 -1.64
N GLU A 89 6.04 12.29 -0.64
CA GLU A 89 6.90 11.13 -0.43
C GLU A 89 6.08 9.88 -0.68
N PHE A 90 6.46 9.03 -1.64
CA PHE A 90 5.66 7.86 -1.98
C PHE A 90 6.45 6.56 -2.00
N MET A 91 5.74 5.45 -1.84
CA MET A 91 6.28 4.11 -2.05
C MET A 91 5.26 3.26 -2.80
N ARG A 92 5.71 2.61 -3.87
CA ARG A 92 4.94 1.56 -4.54
C ARG A 92 5.05 0.28 -3.72
N LEU A 93 3.94 -0.21 -3.19
CA LEU A 93 3.90 -1.48 -2.45
C LEU A 93 3.77 -2.67 -3.39
N SER A 94 2.91 -2.50 -4.39
CA SER A 94 2.56 -3.48 -5.40
C SER A 94 2.00 -2.74 -6.62
N PRO A 95 1.76 -3.43 -7.76
CA PRO A 95 1.20 -2.78 -8.94
C PRO A 95 -0.16 -2.13 -8.73
N ASP A 96 -0.88 -2.53 -7.68
CA ASP A 96 -2.25 -2.12 -7.36
C ASP A 96 -2.36 -1.31 -6.05
N LYS A 97 -1.24 -0.97 -5.40
CA LYS A 97 -1.25 -0.26 -4.11
C LYS A 97 -0.01 0.62 -3.91
N TYR A 98 -0.27 1.87 -3.55
CA TYR A 98 0.73 2.91 -3.34
C TYR A 98 0.48 3.62 -2.01
N TYR A 99 1.56 3.93 -1.31
CA TYR A 99 1.55 4.81 -0.14
C TYR A 99 2.10 6.16 -0.51
N LEU A 100 1.51 7.19 0.08
CA LEU A 100 1.85 8.58 -0.13
C LEU A 100 1.79 9.31 1.20
N ASN A 101 2.89 9.95 1.58
CA ASN A 101 2.97 10.94 2.65
C ASN A 101 3.04 12.32 2.00
N VAL A 102 2.22 13.24 2.48
CA VAL A 102 2.19 14.63 2.04
C VAL A 102 2.75 15.47 3.17
N HIS A 103 3.86 16.13 2.89
CA HIS A 103 4.58 17.01 3.79
C HIS A 103 4.17 18.46 3.52
N LYS A 104 4.04 19.27 4.58
CA LYS A 104 3.55 20.66 4.49
C LYS A 104 2.15 20.75 3.91
N PHE A 105 1.23 20.03 4.54
CA PHE A 105 -0.18 19.97 4.18
C PHE A 105 -0.94 21.23 4.62
N ASP A 106 -0.80 22.31 3.86
CA ASP A 106 -1.43 23.61 4.12
C ASP A 106 -2.32 24.09 2.97
N SER A 107 -1.94 23.83 1.72
CA SER A 107 -2.57 24.32 0.50
C SER A 107 -3.23 23.21 -0.34
N ASN A 108 -4.21 23.59 -1.17
CA ASN A 108 -4.86 22.67 -2.11
C ASN A 108 -3.86 22.17 -3.15
N PHE A 109 -3.95 20.90 -3.52
CA PHE A 109 -3.05 20.32 -4.51
C PHE A 109 -3.69 19.22 -5.34
N ILE A 110 -3.04 18.88 -6.44
CA ILE A 110 -3.46 17.84 -7.36
C ILE A 110 -2.49 16.68 -7.26
N ILE A 111 -3.01 15.48 -7.03
CA ILE A 111 -2.23 14.25 -7.17
C ILE A 111 -2.37 13.78 -8.61
N ASN A 112 -1.31 13.90 -9.40
CA ASN A 112 -1.22 13.29 -10.73
C ASN A 112 -0.65 11.88 -10.60
N PHE A 113 -1.47 10.87 -10.89
CA PHE A 113 -1.11 9.46 -10.75
C PHE A 113 -1.01 8.81 -12.13
N SER A 114 0.23 8.66 -12.60
CA SER A 114 0.59 8.22 -13.96
C SER A 114 0.29 6.74 -14.28
N GLU A 115 -0.67 6.12 -13.59
CA GLU A 115 -1.29 4.85 -14.01
C GLU A 115 -2.50 5.12 -14.89
N LYS A 116 -2.87 4.16 -15.74
CA LYS A 116 -4.05 4.27 -16.61
C LYS A 116 -5.32 4.56 -15.80
N PHE A 117 -6.11 5.51 -16.28
CA PHE A 117 -7.36 5.94 -15.66
C PHE A 117 -8.32 4.77 -15.52
N HIS A 118 -8.86 4.61 -14.30
CA HIS A 118 -9.93 3.67 -14.04
C HIS A 118 -10.69 4.07 -12.77
N ASN A 119 -12.02 4.11 -12.84
CA ASN A 119 -12.91 4.39 -11.69
C ASN A 119 -12.78 3.42 -10.48
N LYS A 120 -11.97 2.37 -10.58
CA LYS A 120 -11.69 1.39 -9.53
C LYS A 120 -10.44 1.74 -8.72
N TRP A 121 -9.61 2.66 -9.20
CA TRP A 121 -8.62 3.30 -8.36
C TRP A 121 -9.34 4.15 -7.31
N LYS A 122 -8.94 3.97 -6.05
CA LYS A 122 -9.50 4.69 -4.92
C LYS A 122 -8.36 5.24 -4.08
N ILE A 123 -8.55 6.45 -3.56
CA ILE A 123 -7.64 7.08 -2.63
C ILE A 123 -8.27 7.16 -1.23
N TYR A 124 -7.49 6.85 -0.20
CA TYR A 124 -7.93 6.78 1.19
C TYR A 124 -7.06 7.66 2.06
N VAL A 125 -7.66 8.47 2.93
CA VAL A 125 -6.94 9.32 3.89
C VAL A 125 -6.51 8.50 5.10
N VAL A 126 -5.22 8.52 5.40
CA VAL A 126 -4.60 7.78 6.50
C VAL A 126 -3.62 8.66 7.27
N LYS A 127 -3.09 8.14 8.37
CA LYS A 127 -1.96 8.80 9.04
C LYS A 127 -0.71 8.59 8.19
N PRO A 128 0.23 9.55 8.16
CA PRO A 128 1.52 9.36 7.51
C PRO A 128 2.21 8.09 8.00
N HIS A 129 2.81 7.35 7.07
CA HIS A 129 3.53 6.12 7.35
C HIS A 129 4.97 6.38 7.73
N GLY A 130 5.47 5.63 8.72
CA GLY A 130 6.86 5.70 9.18
C GLY A 130 7.08 6.73 10.29
N LYS A 131 8.35 6.93 10.65
CA LYS A 131 8.78 7.98 11.58
C LYS A 131 9.85 8.86 10.93
N LYS A 132 9.81 10.16 11.22
CA LYS A 132 10.87 11.10 10.83
C LYS A 132 12.16 10.77 11.57
N LEU A 133 13.27 10.69 10.83
CA LEU A 133 14.61 10.61 11.41
C LEU A 133 15.23 12.01 11.44
N PHE A 134 15.41 12.58 12.64
CA PHE A 134 16.00 13.91 12.81
C PHE A 134 17.53 13.90 13.04
N SER A 135 18.12 12.74 13.31
CA SER A 135 19.55 12.60 13.62
C SER A 135 20.18 11.46 12.83
N ILE A 136 21.14 11.80 11.97
CA ILE A 136 22.11 10.85 11.42
C ILE A 136 23.50 11.20 11.96
N LYS A 137 23.76 11.03 13.26
CA LYS A 137 25.15 11.14 13.73
C LYS A 137 25.98 9.86 13.48
N ASN A 138 25.37 8.67 13.42
CA ASN A 138 26.16 7.41 13.45
C ASN A 138 25.86 6.37 12.34
N SER A 139 25.07 6.65 11.30
CA SER A 139 24.74 5.63 10.25
C SER A 139 25.16 5.98 8.82
N ILE A 140 25.88 7.10 8.62
CA ILE A 140 26.58 7.41 7.36
C ILE A 140 27.94 6.70 7.33
N THR A 141 27.98 5.41 7.63
CA THR A 141 28.76 4.49 6.79
C THR A 141 27.87 4.17 5.59
N ALA A 142 27.49 5.20 4.84
CA ALA A 142 27.03 5.04 3.48
C ALA A 142 28.28 4.71 2.67
N ARG A 143 28.75 3.46 2.79
CA ARG A 143 29.57 2.87 1.75
C ARG A 143 28.71 3.04 0.51
N SER A 144 29.10 3.98 -0.33
CA SER A 144 28.70 4.07 -1.71
C SER A 144 28.99 2.69 -2.29
N VAL A 145 28.02 1.78 -2.18
CA VAL A 145 27.98 0.64 -3.06
C VAL A 145 27.75 1.29 -4.41
N ARG A 146 28.85 1.56 -5.11
CA ARG A 146 28.87 1.69 -6.55
C ARG A 146 28.23 0.40 -7.05
N ILE A 147 26.92 0.45 -7.21
CA ILE A 147 26.25 -0.47 -8.10
C ILE A 147 26.56 0.14 -9.46
N ASP A 148 27.72 -0.27 -9.99
CA ASP A 148 28.06 0.01 -11.36
C ASP A 148 26.85 -0.45 -12.20
N ASN A 149 26.24 0.50 -12.90
CA ASN A 149 25.13 0.34 -13.86
C ASN A 149 23.68 0.62 -13.42
N VAL A 150 23.39 1.30 -12.28
CA VAL A 150 22.01 1.81 -12.01
C VAL A 150 21.89 3.32 -12.17
N VAL A 151 21.64 3.70 -13.43
CA VAL A 151 20.81 4.79 -14.00
C VAL A 151 20.41 5.97 -13.07
N ASP A 152 20.71 7.18 -13.57
CA ASP A 152 20.42 8.59 -13.23
C ASP A 152 19.28 9.01 -12.25
N TYR A 153 18.50 8.10 -11.66
CA TYR A 153 17.31 8.43 -10.86
C TYR A 153 17.52 8.37 -9.35
N LYS A 154 18.61 7.76 -8.86
CA LYS A 154 18.91 7.66 -7.43
C LYS A 154 19.35 9.01 -6.87
N ALA A 155 18.89 9.37 -5.67
CA ALA A 155 19.39 10.54 -4.97
C ALA A 155 20.85 10.35 -4.52
N ASP A 156 21.67 11.38 -4.72
CA ASP A 156 22.99 11.49 -4.13
C ASP A 156 22.86 11.46 -2.58
N PRO A 157 23.71 10.73 -1.85
CA PRO A 157 23.84 10.83 -0.40
C PRO A 157 23.73 12.26 0.18
N LYS A 158 24.34 13.28 -0.46
CA LYS A 158 24.21 14.68 -0.02
C LYS A 158 22.77 15.19 -0.10
N LYS A 159 22.05 14.88 -1.20
CA LYS A 159 20.63 15.23 -1.36
C LYS A 159 19.74 14.48 -0.36
N ILE A 160 20.04 13.21 -0.07
CA ILE A 160 19.33 12.44 0.95
C ILE A 160 19.49 13.12 2.33
N GLN A 161 20.70 13.60 2.65
CA GLN A 161 20.92 14.35 3.88
C GLN A 161 20.11 15.66 3.91
N THR A 162 20.02 16.37 2.79
CA THR A 162 19.14 17.56 2.67
C THR A 162 17.68 17.20 2.90
N PHE A 163 17.17 16.11 2.31
CA PHE A 163 15.79 15.69 2.52
C PHE A 163 15.50 15.32 3.98
N LEU A 164 16.47 14.69 4.66
CA LEU A 164 16.39 14.37 6.08
C LEU A 164 16.41 15.60 6.98
N GLN A 165 17.30 16.55 6.70
CA GLN A 165 17.34 17.85 7.41
C GLN A 165 16.03 18.63 7.24
N LYS A 166 15.42 18.55 6.05
CA LYS A 166 14.13 19.16 5.76
C LYS A 166 12.93 18.36 6.29
N GLY A 167 13.15 17.17 6.89
CA GLY A 167 12.08 16.32 7.42
C GLY A 167 11.14 15.75 6.35
N LEU A 168 11.61 15.60 5.10
CA LEU A 168 10.84 15.16 3.93
C LEU A 168 10.84 13.65 3.72
N LEU A 169 11.54 12.90 4.58
CA LEU A 169 11.64 11.44 4.50
C LEU A 169 11.26 10.78 5.81
N ASN A 170 10.46 9.74 5.71
CA ASN A 170 10.07 8.85 6.78
C ASN A 170 10.69 7.47 6.60
N PHE A 171 10.91 6.78 7.71
CA PHE A 171 11.54 5.47 7.71
C PHE A 171 10.75 4.47 8.53
N GLN A 172 10.89 3.20 8.18
CA GLN A 172 10.37 2.11 8.99
C GLN A 172 11.01 2.13 10.40
N PRO A 173 10.19 2.02 11.47
CA PRO A 173 10.70 1.94 12.83
C PRO A 173 11.68 0.77 13.01
N GLY A 174 12.88 1.04 13.51
CA GLY A 174 13.90 0.02 13.80
C GLY A 174 14.61 -0.58 12.58
N SER A 175 14.34 -0.09 11.36
CA SER A 175 15.05 -0.56 10.16
C SER A 175 16.25 0.32 9.84
N HIS A 176 17.42 -0.31 9.68
CA HIS A 176 18.62 0.28 9.09
C HIS A 176 18.82 -0.14 7.63
N LYS A 177 17.88 -0.90 7.05
CA LYS A 177 18.00 -1.42 5.70
C LYS A 177 17.78 -0.29 4.69
N LYS A 178 18.85 0.09 3.99
CA LYS A 178 18.86 1.17 2.99
C LYS A 178 18.30 0.65 1.66
N SER A 179 17.03 0.92 1.41
CA SER A 179 16.36 0.71 0.12
C SER A 179 16.52 1.96 -0.78
N PHE A 180 16.01 1.87 -2.01
CA PHE A 180 16.09 2.93 -3.00
C PHE A 180 15.38 4.22 -2.55
N ILE A 181 16.01 5.36 -2.86
CA ILE A 181 15.46 6.71 -2.72
C ILE A 181 15.76 7.45 -4.01
N SER A 182 14.73 8.00 -4.65
CA SER A 182 14.86 8.74 -5.90
C SER A 182 15.29 10.20 -5.68
N LYS A 183 15.79 10.86 -6.73
CA LYS A 183 15.84 12.33 -6.80
C LYS A 183 14.41 12.89 -6.68
N ALA A 184 14.27 14.12 -6.20
CA ALA A 184 12.98 14.81 -6.26
C ALA A 184 12.65 15.16 -7.71
N PHE A 185 11.48 14.74 -8.18
CA PHE A 185 10.91 15.10 -9.47
C PHE A 185 9.50 15.63 -9.22
N TYR A 186 9.15 16.81 -9.74
CA TYR A 186 7.80 17.37 -9.62
C TYR A 186 7.24 17.34 -8.17
N ASN A 187 8.02 17.86 -7.22
CA ASN A 187 7.73 17.83 -5.78
C ASN A 187 7.49 16.43 -5.19
N SER A 188 7.91 15.37 -5.88
CA SER A 188 7.70 13.98 -5.47
C SER A 188 9.02 13.24 -5.28
N VAL A 189 9.09 12.44 -4.22
CA VAL A 189 10.24 11.58 -3.88
C VAL A 189 9.76 10.17 -3.63
N GLN A 190 10.22 9.21 -4.43
CA GLN A 190 10.08 7.79 -4.12
C GLN A 190 11.02 7.42 -2.97
N ASN A 191 10.48 6.78 -1.94
CA ASN A 191 11.20 6.26 -0.79
C ASN A 191 10.77 4.83 -0.46
N ASP A 192 11.57 3.84 -0.86
CA ASP A 192 11.31 2.42 -0.62
C ASP A 192 11.67 1.97 0.82
N ASN A 193 11.90 2.92 1.73
CA ASN A 193 12.19 2.69 3.15
C ASN A 193 10.96 2.91 4.05
N LEU A 194 9.81 3.25 3.47
CA LEU A 194 8.54 3.36 4.20
C LEU A 194 8.07 1.98 4.72
N PRO A 195 7.39 1.91 5.88
CA PRO A 195 6.83 0.65 6.35
C PRO A 195 5.75 0.17 5.38
N LYS A 196 5.77 -1.11 5.02
CA LYS A 196 4.84 -1.71 4.05
C LYS A 196 3.37 -1.74 4.48
N GLY A 197 3.09 -1.42 5.75
CA GLY A 197 1.75 -1.44 6.33
C GLY A 197 1.07 -2.81 6.27
N MET A 198 -0.25 -2.82 6.44
CA MET A 198 -1.06 -4.05 6.46
C MET A 198 -1.83 -4.21 5.13
N ILE A 199 -2.00 -5.46 4.66
CA ILE A 199 -2.74 -5.75 3.42
C ILE A 199 -4.21 -5.31 3.50
N TYR A 200 -4.80 -5.28 4.69
CA TYR A 200 -6.21 -4.97 4.95
C TYR A 200 -6.45 -3.55 5.48
N GLU A 201 -5.46 -2.65 5.41
CA GLU A 201 -5.53 -1.31 6.02
C GLU A 201 -6.71 -0.45 5.52
N THR A 202 -7.10 -0.62 4.26
CA THR A 202 -8.18 0.10 3.57
C THR A 202 -9.52 -0.67 3.62
N MET A 203 -9.57 -1.85 4.24
CA MET A 203 -10.78 -2.66 4.34
C MET A 203 -11.79 -1.96 5.27
N GLY A 204 -13.03 -1.78 4.80
CA GLY A 204 -14.05 -1.04 5.55
C GLY A 204 -13.77 0.46 5.72
N LYS A 205 -12.80 1.04 4.98
CA LYS A 205 -12.54 2.48 4.95
C LYS A 205 -13.28 3.14 3.80
N THR A 206 -13.78 4.34 4.04
CA THR A 206 -14.36 5.20 3.00
C THR A 206 -13.24 5.87 2.20
N SER A 207 -13.30 5.77 0.88
CA SER A 207 -12.40 6.52 -0.01
C SER A 207 -12.81 7.99 -0.11
N LEU A 208 -11.96 8.82 -0.69
CA LEU A 208 -12.41 10.15 -1.10
C LEU A 208 -13.56 10.05 -2.11
N PRO A 209 -14.48 11.05 -2.12
CA PRO A 209 -15.58 11.09 -3.08
C PRO A 209 -15.09 11.04 -4.53
N GLU A 210 -15.79 10.27 -5.37
CA GLU A 210 -15.42 10.06 -6.77
C GLU A 210 -15.47 11.34 -7.61
N ILE A 211 -16.19 12.35 -7.14
CA ILE A 211 -16.32 13.64 -7.83
C ILE A 211 -14.99 14.41 -7.89
N TYR A 212 -14.06 14.12 -6.99
CA TYR A 212 -12.70 14.65 -7.00
C TYR A 212 -11.72 13.81 -7.82
N HIS A 213 -12.16 12.67 -8.37
CA HIS A 213 -11.36 11.78 -9.21
C HIS A 213 -11.61 12.08 -10.68
N LEU A 214 -10.55 12.51 -11.37
CA LEU A 214 -10.57 13.01 -12.74
C LEU A 214 -9.58 12.25 -13.62
N THR A 215 -9.78 12.35 -14.93
CA THR A 215 -8.78 11.95 -15.92
C THR A 215 -7.86 13.14 -16.20
N SER A 216 -6.56 12.96 -16.04
CA SER A 216 -5.52 13.92 -16.45
C SER A 216 -4.74 13.39 -17.65
N ASN A 217 -4.08 14.30 -18.39
CA ASN A 217 -3.18 14.00 -19.51
C ASN A 217 -3.77 13.01 -20.52
N SER A 218 -5.10 13.03 -20.70
CA SER A 218 -5.91 12.12 -21.51
C SER A 218 -6.02 10.66 -21.04
N PHE A 219 -5.10 10.19 -20.17
CA PHE A 219 -5.01 8.77 -19.81
C PHE A 219 -4.77 8.49 -18.32
N SER A 220 -4.29 9.44 -17.51
CA SER A 220 -3.88 9.20 -16.13
C SER A 220 -4.98 9.50 -15.12
N ASN A 221 -4.85 8.95 -13.92
CA ASN A 221 -5.74 9.29 -12.81
C ASN A 221 -5.26 10.57 -12.15
N ALA A 222 -6.18 11.44 -11.76
CA ALA A 222 -5.88 12.61 -10.94
C ALA A 222 -6.88 12.78 -9.81
N TRP A 223 -6.41 13.24 -8.66
CA TRP A 223 -7.28 13.62 -7.55
C TRP A 223 -7.07 15.07 -7.16
N LEU A 224 -8.16 15.81 -7.05
CA LEU A 224 -8.20 17.14 -6.47
C LEU A 224 -8.25 17.03 -4.95
N ILE A 225 -7.25 17.57 -4.26
CA ILE A 225 -7.16 17.49 -2.80
C ILE A 225 -7.46 18.86 -2.19
N ASP A 226 -8.69 19.01 -1.72
CA ASP A 226 -9.13 20.16 -0.93
C ASP A 226 -8.68 19.98 0.54
N THR A 227 -7.76 20.83 1.00
CA THR A 227 -7.23 20.70 2.37
C THR A 227 -8.26 21.00 3.43
N ASN A 228 -9.19 21.92 3.19
CA ASN A 228 -10.24 22.27 4.13
C ASN A 228 -11.21 21.10 4.29
N PHE A 229 -11.57 20.44 3.19
CA PHE A 229 -12.36 19.21 3.23
C PHE A 229 -11.68 18.13 4.07
N ILE A 230 -10.38 17.90 3.88
CA ILE A 230 -9.63 16.87 4.62
C ILE A 230 -9.49 17.25 6.10
N LYS A 231 -9.17 18.50 6.43
CA LYS A 231 -9.07 19.03 7.80
C LYS A 231 -10.40 18.85 8.56
N LYS A 232 -11.53 19.11 7.89
CA LYS A 232 -12.86 18.96 8.46
C LYS A 232 -13.28 17.50 8.67
N ASN A 233 -13.06 16.64 7.67
CA ASN A 233 -13.60 15.27 7.68
C ASN A 233 -12.63 14.23 8.28
N PHE A 234 -11.33 14.49 8.26
CA PHE A 234 -10.28 13.57 8.73
C PHE A 234 -9.27 14.20 9.71
N PRO A 235 -9.69 15.00 10.70
CA PRO A 235 -8.76 15.73 11.58
C PRO A 235 -7.80 14.79 12.34
N LYS A 236 -8.25 13.58 12.71
CA LYS A 236 -7.44 12.58 13.40
C LYS A 236 -6.36 11.92 12.54
N LYS A 237 -6.35 12.16 11.22
CA LYS A 237 -5.38 11.61 10.27
C LYS A 237 -4.22 12.58 10.00
N ILE A 238 -4.44 13.85 10.26
CA ILE A 238 -3.43 14.90 10.13
C ILE A 238 -2.53 14.86 11.36
N VAL A 239 -1.22 14.92 11.13
CA VAL A 239 -0.21 14.87 12.19
C VAL A 239 0.60 16.15 12.15
N LYS A 240 0.77 16.79 13.31
CA LYS A 240 1.61 17.99 13.44
C LYS A 240 3.08 17.57 13.26
N ALA A 241 3.75 18.15 12.27
CA ALA A 241 5.14 17.88 11.92
C ALA A 241 6.12 18.86 12.57
N SER A 242 5.72 20.13 12.67
CA SER A 242 6.45 21.23 13.32
C SER A 242 5.43 22.22 13.91
N GLU A 243 5.87 23.35 14.49
CA GLU A 243 4.93 24.34 15.07
C GLU A 243 3.85 24.83 14.10
N SER A 244 4.18 24.89 12.79
CA SER A 244 3.27 25.35 11.73
C SER A 244 2.97 24.30 10.65
N ASP A 245 3.77 23.23 10.54
CA ASP A 245 3.60 22.24 9.46
C ASP A 245 2.76 21.04 9.89
N TYR A 246 1.92 20.58 8.97
CA TYR A 246 1.12 19.39 9.11
C TYR A 246 1.49 18.37 8.03
N ASP A 247 1.39 17.09 8.37
CA ASP A 247 1.54 15.99 7.43
C ASP A 247 0.26 15.16 7.39
N VAL A 248 -0.03 14.59 6.22
CA VAL A 248 -1.15 13.64 6.04
C VAL A 248 -0.71 12.49 5.14
N GLY A 249 -1.27 11.30 5.37
CA GLY A 249 -1.01 10.14 4.53
C GLY A 249 -2.17 9.83 3.61
N PHE A 250 -1.88 9.21 2.47
CA PHE A 250 -2.84 8.64 1.55
C PHE A 250 -2.43 7.23 1.13
N ILE A 251 -3.43 6.40 0.84
CA ILE A 251 -3.26 5.11 0.18
C ILE A 251 -4.04 5.18 -1.12
N ILE A 252 -3.36 4.95 -2.24
CA ILE A 252 -4.00 4.75 -3.54
C ILE A 252 -4.03 3.24 -3.79
N GLU A 253 -5.22 2.66 -3.96
CA GLU A 253 -5.39 1.23 -4.11
C GLU A 253 -6.46 0.91 -5.17
N PHE A 254 -6.21 -0.14 -5.95
CA PHE A 254 -7.16 -0.66 -6.91
C PHE A 254 -8.19 -1.56 -6.21
N SER A 255 -9.46 -1.16 -6.23
CA SER A 255 -10.51 -1.75 -5.39
C SER A 255 -10.79 -3.24 -5.63
N ASN A 256 -10.53 -3.76 -6.83
CA ASN A 256 -10.72 -5.17 -7.16
C ASN A 256 -9.90 -6.11 -6.27
N LYS A 257 -8.77 -5.65 -5.72
CA LYS A 257 -7.94 -6.45 -4.81
C LYS A 257 -8.72 -6.92 -3.58
N LYS A 258 -9.64 -6.09 -3.07
CA LYS A 258 -10.45 -6.43 -1.89
C LYS A 258 -11.41 -7.58 -2.18
N LEU A 259 -12.04 -7.56 -3.37
CA LEU A 259 -12.90 -8.64 -3.81
C LEU A 259 -12.13 -9.95 -3.92
N PHE A 260 -10.92 -9.92 -4.51
CA PHE A 260 -10.06 -11.09 -4.59
C PHE A 260 -9.74 -11.68 -3.20
N ILE A 261 -9.36 -10.83 -2.23
CA ILE A 261 -9.06 -11.27 -0.86
C ILE A 261 -10.28 -11.89 -0.19
N VAL A 262 -11.46 -11.28 -0.33
CA VAL A 262 -12.71 -11.80 0.24
C VAL A 262 -13.08 -13.14 -0.41
N SER A 263 -13.03 -13.23 -1.73
CA SER A 263 -13.29 -14.49 -2.45
C SER A 263 -12.34 -15.59 -2.01
N LEU A 264 -11.05 -15.30 -1.87
CA LEU A 264 -10.06 -16.26 -1.39
C LEU A 264 -10.37 -16.75 0.03
N ALA A 265 -10.76 -15.84 0.92
CA ALA A 265 -11.13 -16.18 2.29
C ALA A 265 -12.39 -17.08 2.33
N VAL A 266 -13.42 -16.78 1.52
CA VAL A 266 -14.65 -17.57 1.43
C VAL A 266 -14.37 -18.96 0.88
N SER A 267 -13.62 -19.07 -0.22
CA SER A 267 -13.26 -20.36 -0.82
C SER A 267 -12.39 -21.19 0.12
N GLY A 268 -11.40 -20.57 0.80
CA GLY A 268 -10.58 -21.25 1.80
C GLY A 268 -11.41 -21.77 2.97
N SER A 269 -12.34 -20.96 3.48
CA SER A 269 -13.25 -21.34 4.57
C SER A 269 -14.17 -22.49 4.16
N PHE A 270 -14.72 -22.45 2.95
CA PHE A 270 -15.55 -23.52 2.42
C PHE A 270 -14.79 -24.85 2.35
N LEU A 271 -13.56 -24.84 1.82
CA LEU A 271 -12.72 -26.05 1.76
C LEU A 271 -12.43 -26.59 3.17
N LEU A 272 -12.13 -25.70 4.13
CA LEU A 272 -11.93 -26.11 5.53
C LEU A 272 -13.17 -26.75 6.13
N ILE A 273 -14.36 -26.21 5.87
CA ILE A 273 -15.64 -26.79 6.31
C ILE A 273 -15.84 -28.17 5.69
N VAL A 274 -15.59 -28.33 4.38
CA VAL A 274 -15.72 -29.63 3.69
C VAL A 274 -14.78 -30.67 4.30
N VAL A 275 -13.52 -30.30 4.55
CA VAL A 275 -12.54 -31.20 5.20
C VAL A 275 -12.99 -31.54 6.61
N PHE A 276 -13.41 -30.55 7.39
CA PHE A 276 -13.90 -30.74 8.76
C PHE A 276 -15.10 -31.69 8.79
N VAL A 277 -16.12 -31.46 7.98
CA VAL A 277 -17.30 -32.34 7.89
C VAL A 277 -16.90 -33.76 7.50
N ASN A 278 -15.99 -33.95 6.53
CA ASN A 278 -15.53 -35.28 6.13
C ASN A 278 -14.69 -36.00 7.19
N LEU A 279 -13.96 -35.27 8.04
CA LEU A 279 -13.21 -35.84 9.15
C LEU A 279 -14.13 -36.30 10.30
N PHE A 280 -15.23 -35.58 10.55
CA PHE A 280 -16.15 -35.88 11.66
C PHE A 280 -17.37 -36.70 11.26
N LYS A 281 -17.65 -36.84 9.95
CA LYS A 281 -18.69 -37.74 9.47
C LYS A 281 -18.35 -39.16 9.92
N PRO A 282 -19.21 -39.83 10.72
CA PRO A 282 -18.98 -41.20 11.12
C PRO A 282 -18.89 -42.04 9.85
N ARG A 283 -17.68 -42.54 9.59
CA ARG A 283 -17.45 -43.55 8.59
C ARG A 283 -18.14 -44.83 9.08
N ASN A 284 -19.07 -45.31 8.26
CA ASN A 284 -19.67 -46.65 8.35
C ASN A 284 -19.05 -47.54 7.26
N ASP A 285 -17.78 -47.31 6.92
CA ASP A 285 -17.05 -48.23 6.04
C ASP A 285 -16.61 -49.46 6.85
N PRO A 286 -16.45 -50.63 6.20
CA PRO A 286 -16.17 -51.89 6.89
C PRO A 286 -14.92 -51.84 7.79
N ILE A 287 -13.91 -51.06 7.41
CA ILE A 287 -12.66 -50.89 8.17
C ILE A 287 -12.92 -50.08 9.44
N SER A 288 -13.72 -49.02 9.34
CA SER A 288 -14.12 -48.18 10.47
C SER A 288 -15.09 -48.87 11.44
N LEU A 289 -15.94 -49.79 10.95
CA LEU A 289 -16.81 -50.65 11.77
C LEU A 289 -15.98 -51.72 12.49
N TRP A 290 -15.07 -52.37 11.77
CA TRP A 290 -14.11 -53.34 12.33
C TRP A 290 -13.25 -52.71 13.44
N LEU A 291 -12.77 -51.47 13.25
CA LEU A 291 -12.05 -50.70 14.29
C LEU A 291 -12.94 -50.30 15.48
N ARG A 292 -14.27 -50.26 15.34
CA ARG A 292 -15.21 -50.00 16.44
C ARG A 292 -15.61 -51.27 17.19
N GLY A 293 -15.20 -52.45 16.74
CA GLY A 293 -15.54 -53.72 17.40
C GLY A 293 -17.02 -54.10 17.23
N ILE A 294 -17.63 -53.68 16.11
CA ILE A 294 -18.89 -54.22 15.58
C ILE A 294 -18.51 -55.12 14.41
#